data_AF-A0A1Y2UXW2-F1
#
_entry.id   AF-A0A1Y2UXW2-F1
#
_cell.length_a   1.000
_cell.length_b   1.000
_cell.length_c   1.000
_cell.angle_alpha   90.00
_cell.angle_beta   90.00
_cell.angle_gamma   90.00
#
_symmetry.space_group_name_H-M   'P 1'
#
loop_
_entity.id
_entity.type
_entity.pdbx_description
1 polymer ?
#
loop_
_entity_poly.entity_id
_entity_poly.type
_entity_poly.pdbx_seq_one_letter_code
_entity_poly.pdbx_strand_id
1 'polypeptide(L)'
;MKKFFLTIAILTMTLIIPVSVSASQNSDLASDLNNYAKTNTDADFTKATVKGKTITVTVDDSYVEDPVEELGRESFMSDVFSQVKKIQKKHGTKYTLIVKDKKSGKLAKANYKGSGWVRNSNDKTEINDYDFN
;
A
#
# COMPACT_ATOMS: atom_id res chain seq x y z
N MET A 1 31.43 8.18 52.14
CA MET A 1 31.07 8.54 50.75
C MET A 1 29.65 8.03 50.49
N LYS A 2 28.63 8.92 50.50
CA LYS A 2 27.23 8.55 50.24
C LYS A 2 26.96 8.65 48.74
N LYS A 3 26.64 7.52 48.09
CA LYS A 3 26.31 7.47 46.66
C LYS A 3 24.87 7.93 46.48
N PHE A 4 24.67 9.02 45.74
CA PHE A 4 23.35 9.46 45.26
C PHE A 4 22.95 8.57 44.08
N PHE A 5 21.83 7.85 44.22
CA PHE A 5 21.17 7.20 43.10
C PHE A 5 20.23 8.22 42.45
N LEU A 6 20.57 8.65 41.24
CA LEU A 6 19.71 9.47 40.40
C LEU A 6 18.88 8.52 39.51
N THR A 7 17.62 8.29 39.88
CA THR A 7 16.66 7.59 39.02
C THR A 7 16.17 8.53 37.92
N ILE A 8 16.57 8.24 36.68
CA ILE A 8 16.04 8.90 35.49
C ILE A 8 14.65 8.32 35.23
N ALA A 9 13.60 9.12 35.44
CA ALA A 9 12.25 8.79 35.03
C ALA A 9 12.16 8.96 33.50
N ILE A 10 12.21 7.85 32.75
CA ILE A 10 11.94 7.84 31.32
C ILE A 10 10.42 7.93 31.16
N LEU A 11 9.91 9.13 30.91
CA LEU A 11 8.51 9.36 30.56
C LEU A 11 8.29 8.83 29.13
N THR A 12 7.88 7.57 29.00
CA THR A 12 7.42 7.02 27.72
C THR A 12 6.08 7.66 27.40
N MET A 13 6.12 8.74 26.62
CA MET A 13 4.93 9.40 26.09
C MET A 13 4.35 8.51 24.98
N THR A 14 3.57 7.51 25.37
CA THR A 14 2.75 6.73 24.43
C THR A 14 1.72 7.65 23.82
N LEU A 15 1.94 8.07 22.58
CA LEU A 15 1.01 8.86 21.79
C LEU A 15 -0.24 8.01 21.51
N ILE A 16 -1.27 8.15 22.35
CA ILE A 16 -2.57 7.52 22.12
C ILE A 16 -3.25 8.32 21.01
N ILE A 17 -3.11 7.86 19.77
CA ILE A 17 -3.83 8.44 18.63
C ILE A 17 -5.29 8.00 18.76
N PRO A 18 -6.27 8.91 18.92
CA PRO A 18 -7.66 8.53 19.07
C PRO A 18 -8.18 7.87 17.78
N VAL A 19 -8.98 6.81 17.95
CA VAL A 19 -9.54 5.99 16.86
C VAL A 19 -10.30 6.83 15.83
N SER A 20 -10.93 7.94 16.25
CA SER A 20 -11.65 8.88 15.38
C SER A 20 -10.74 9.60 14.37
N VAL A 21 -9.50 9.95 14.75
CA VAL A 21 -8.51 10.57 13.85
C VAL A 21 -8.05 9.58 12.78
N SER A 22 -7.94 8.30 13.13
CA SER A 22 -7.60 7.25 12.16
C SER A 22 -8.74 6.98 11.15
N ALA A 23 -9.99 7.14 11.55
CA ALA A 23 -11.14 6.97 10.65
C ALA A 23 -11.24 8.11 9.62
N SER A 24 -11.06 9.38 10.04
CA SER A 24 -11.08 10.52 9.11
C SER A 24 -9.87 10.51 8.16
N GLN A 25 -8.68 10.18 8.67
CA GLN A 25 -7.48 10.04 7.84
C GLN A 25 -7.66 8.97 6.75
N ASN A 26 -8.35 7.88 7.08
CA ASN A 26 -8.64 6.83 6.11
C ASN A 26 -9.68 7.25 5.07
N SER A 27 -10.72 8.00 5.44
CA SER A 27 -11.69 8.51 4.48
C SER A 27 -11.06 9.53 3.53
N ASP A 28 -10.22 10.42 4.05
CA ASP A 28 -9.57 11.47 3.25
C ASP A 28 -8.55 10.86 2.28
N LEU A 29 -7.74 9.91 2.75
CA LEU A 29 -6.80 9.16 1.90
C LEU A 29 -7.54 8.40 0.80
N ALA A 30 -8.65 7.72 1.14
CA ALA A 30 -9.46 7.02 0.16
C ALA A 30 -10.07 7.97 -0.88
N SER A 31 -10.56 9.14 -0.45
CA SER A 31 -11.12 10.16 -1.33
C SER A 31 -10.07 10.67 -2.32
N ASP A 32 -8.89 11.04 -1.85
CA ASP A 32 -7.81 11.53 -2.71
C ASP A 32 -7.31 10.48 -3.71
N LEU A 33 -7.19 9.21 -3.28
CA LEU A 33 -6.84 8.11 -4.19
C LEU A 33 -7.88 7.95 -5.31
N ASN A 34 -9.17 7.99 -4.98
CA ASN A 34 -10.22 7.85 -5.99
C ASN A 34 -10.36 9.11 -6.86
N ASN A 35 -10.08 10.30 -6.33
CA ASN A 35 -10.04 11.52 -7.15
C ASN A 35 -8.89 11.44 -8.15
N TYR A 36 -7.69 11.03 -7.72
CA TYR A 36 -6.55 10.81 -8.61
C TYR A 36 -6.91 9.85 -9.76
N ALA A 37 -7.49 8.68 -9.44
CA ALA A 37 -7.92 7.70 -10.43
C ALA A 37 -8.97 8.22 -11.44
N LYS A 38 -9.81 9.18 -11.03
CA LYS A 38 -10.86 9.74 -11.89
C LYS A 38 -10.39 10.88 -12.77
N THR A 39 -9.47 11.71 -12.27
CA THR A 39 -9.11 12.98 -12.92
C THR A 39 -7.77 12.93 -13.63
N ASN A 40 -6.92 11.94 -13.35
CA ASN A 40 -5.63 11.79 -14.01
C ASN A 40 -5.72 10.72 -15.11
N THR A 41 -5.43 11.11 -16.34
CA THR A 41 -5.42 10.21 -17.51
C THR A 41 -4.36 9.13 -17.40
N ASP A 42 -3.30 9.40 -16.65
CA ASP A 42 -2.16 8.50 -16.46
C ASP A 42 -2.35 7.63 -15.21
N ALA A 43 -3.57 7.56 -14.65
CA ALA A 43 -3.82 6.72 -13.49
C ALA A 43 -3.79 5.24 -13.86
N ASP A 44 -2.92 4.47 -13.20
CA ASP A 44 -2.75 3.03 -13.44
C ASP A 44 -3.73 2.17 -12.62
N PHE A 45 -4.66 2.80 -11.92
CA PHE A 45 -5.69 2.14 -11.13
C PHE A 45 -7.01 2.91 -11.22
N THR A 46 -8.12 2.19 -11.11
CA THR A 46 -9.48 2.72 -11.37
C THR A 46 -10.26 3.02 -10.08
N LYS A 47 -9.89 2.37 -8.97
CA LYS A 47 -10.57 2.52 -7.68
C LYS A 47 -9.62 2.23 -6.53
N ALA A 48 -9.85 2.88 -5.40
CA ALA A 48 -9.15 2.60 -4.15
C ALA A 48 -10.11 2.47 -2.96
N THR A 49 -9.71 1.65 -1.99
CA THR A 49 -10.35 1.56 -0.66
C THR A 49 -9.29 1.54 0.43
N VAL A 50 -9.61 2.05 1.61
CA VAL A 50 -8.71 2.07 2.76
C VAL A 50 -9.42 1.43 3.95
N LYS A 51 -8.82 0.37 4.51
CA LYS A 51 -9.31 -0.31 5.72
C LYS A 51 -8.15 -0.55 6.67
N GLY A 52 -8.21 0.03 7.86
CA GLY A 52 -7.08 0.02 8.79
C GLY A 52 -5.86 0.68 8.16
N LYS A 53 -4.71 -0.02 8.16
CA LYS A 53 -3.46 0.44 7.53
C LYS A 53 -3.21 -0.24 6.17
N THR A 54 -4.29 -0.55 5.44
CA THR A 54 -4.22 -1.22 4.14
C THR A 54 -5.02 -0.45 3.11
N ILE A 55 -4.34 -0.09 2.03
CA ILE A 55 -4.91 0.44 0.79
C ILE A 55 -5.13 -0.76 -0.14
N THR A 56 -6.31 -0.86 -0.73
CA THR A 56 -6.57 -1.81 -1.82
C THR A 56 -6.96 -1.03 -3.05
N VAL A 57 -6.20 -1.18 -4.14
CA VAL A 57 -6.50 -0.58 -5.45
C VAL A 57 -6.96 -1.65 -6.44
N THR A 58 -7.79 -1.24 -7.38
CA THR A 58 -8.26 -2.06 -8.49
C THR A 58 -7.64 -1.56 -9.79
N VAL A 59 -7.06 -2.47 -10.58
CA VAL A 59 -6.52 -2.23 -11.92
C VAL A 59 -7.36 -2.96 -12.96
N ASP A 60 -7.23 -2.55 -14.22
CA ASP A 60 -7.85 -3.29 -15.32
C ASP A 60 -7.04 -4.53 -15.71
N ASP A 61 -7.77 -5.57 -16.12
CA ASP A 61 -7.26 -6.93 -16.37
C ASP A 61 -6.24 -6.98 -17.52
N SER A 62 -6.40 -6.09 -18.51
CA SER A 62 -5.54 -5.99 -19.70
C SER A 62 -4.08 -5.68 -19.41
N TYR A 63 -3.77 -5.19 -18.20
CA TYR A 63 -2.39 -4.86 -17.79
C TYR A 63 -1.69 -6.00 -17.05
N VAL A 64 -2.42 -7.08 -16.75
CA VAL A 64 -1.98 -8.15 -15.85
C VAL A 64 -2.39 -9.55 -16.29
N GLU A 65 -3.02 -9.71 -17.44
CA GLU A 65 -3.22 -11.02 -18.07
C GLU A 65 -2.34 -11.15 -19.32
N ASP A 66 -2.01 -12.38 -19.70
CA ASP A 66 -1.23 -12.66 -20.90
C ASP A 66 -1.89 -12.02 -22.13
N PRO A 67 -1.11 -11.44 -23.06
CA PRO A 67 0.32 -11.71 -23.28
C PRO A 67 1.29 -10.70 -22.64
N VAL A 68 0.91 -9.96 -21.60
CA VAL A 68 1.82 -8.95 -21.00
C VAL A 68 3.13 -9.60 -20.55
N GLU A 69 4.25 -9.20 -21.17
CA GLU A 69 5.59 -9.63 -20.79
C GLU A 69 5.88 -9.26 -19.32
N GLU A 70 6.69 -10.08 -18.64
CA GLU A 70 7.05 -9.91 -17.23
C GLU A 70 7.57 -8.50 -16.91
N LEU A 71 8.47 -7.96 -17.72
CA LEU A 71 9.01 -6.60 -17.58
C LEU A 71 7.92 -5.52 -17.70
N GLY A 72 6.96 -5.69 -18.60
CA GLY A 72 5.85 -4.74 -18.76
C GLY A 72 4.94 -4.72 -17.54
N ARG A 73 4.72 -5.90 -16.94
CA ARG A 73 3.93 -6.08 -15.73
C ARG A 73 4.61 -5.47 -14.51
N GLU A 74 5.92 -5.68 -14.35
CA GLU A 74 6.70 -5.07 -13.28
C GLU A 74 6.71 -3.55 -13.37
N SER A 75 6.89 -3.00 -14.58
CA SER A 75 6.85 -1.55 -14.81
C SER A 75 5.48 -0.98 -14.40
N PHE A 76 4.40 -1.59 -14.89
CA PHE A 76 3.04 -1.16 -14.56
C PHE A 76 2.76 -1.20 -13.05
N MET A 77 3.19 -2.27 -12.39
CA MET A 77 3.10 -2.42 -10.94
C MET A 77 3.90 -1.34 -10.20
N SER A 78 5.15 -1.08 -10.61
CA SER A 78 5.99 -0.02 -10.07
C SER A 78 5.33 1.36 -10.19
N ASP A 79 4.65 1.63 -11.30
CA ASP A 79 3.93 2.88 -11.52
C ASP A 79 2.71 3.00 -10.59
N VAL A 80 1.86 1.97 -10.51
CA VAL A 80 0.74 1.92 -9.53
C VAL A 80 1.25 2.23 -8.12
N PHE A 81 2.34 1.58 -7.70
CA PHE A 81 2.93 1.81 -6.37
C PHE A 81 3.40 3.25 -6.20
N SER A 82 4.10 3.80 -7.19
CA SER A 82 4.62 5.17 -7.18
C SER A 82 3.49 6.20 -7.05
N GLN A 83 2.39 6.00 -7.79
CA GLN A 83 1.21 6.86 -7.72
C GLN A 83 0.58 6.83 -6.33
N VAL A 84 0.34 5.64 -5.77
CA VAL A 84 -0.20 5.48 -4.42
C VAL A 84 0.73 6.08 -3.35
N LYS A 85 2.06 5.88 -3.47
CA LYS A 85 3.05 6.40 -2.52
C LYS A 85 3.10 7.92 -2.50
N LYS A 86 2.97 8.60 -3.65
CA LYS A 86 2.87 10.06 -3.73
C LYS A 86 1.68 10.56 -2.89
N ILE A 87 0.53 9.91 -2.99
CA ILE A 87 -0.69 10.28 -2.26
C ILE A 87 -0.54 9.96 -0.76
N GLN A 88 0.00 8.79 -0.41
CA GLN A 88 0.30 8.47 1.00
C GLN A 88 1.23 9.51 1.66
N LYS A 89 2.23 10.02 0.92
CA LYS A 89 3.13 11.08 1.40
C LYS A 89 2.38 12.38 1.73
N LYS A 90 1.40 12.78 0.90
CA LYS A 90 0.52 13.94 1.17
C LYS A 90 -0.27 13.78 2.47
N HIS A 91 -0.68 12.56 2.78
CA HIS A 91 -1.48 12.22 3.97
C HIS A 91 -0.64 11.80 5.20
N GLY A 92 0.69 11.80 5.09
CA GLY A 92 1.58 11.33 6.16
C GLY A 92 1.38 9.86 6.55
N THR A 93 0.87 9.02 5.63
CA THR A 93 0.56 7.61 5.88
C THR A 93 1.67 6.68 5.40
N LYS A 94 1.78 5.52 6.05
CA LYS A 94 2.71 4.43 5.68
C LYS A 94 1.96 3.09 5.68
N TYR A 95 1.05 2.92 4.73
CA TYR A 95 0.14 1.79 4.64
C TYR A 95 0.62 0.75 3.64
N THR A 96 0.17 -0.48 3.84
CA THR A 96 0.35 -1.58 2.89
C THR A 96 -0.56 -1.36 1.68
N LEU A 97 -0.06 -1.63 0.48
CA LEU A 97 -0.81 -1.63 -0.76
C LEU A 97 -1.18 -3.07 -1.15
N ILE A 98 -2.43 -3.30 -1.54
CA ILE A 98 -2.89 -4.49 -2.24
C ILE A 98 -3.40 -4.05 -3.60
N VAL A 99 -2.94 -4.71 -4.65
CA VAL A 99 -3.42 -4.52 -6.02
C VAL A 99 -4.32 -5.69 -6.40
N LYS A 100 -5.45 -5.42 -7.01
CA LYS A 100 -6.41 -6.42 -7.49
C LYS A 100 -6.78 -6.12 -8.93
N ASP A 101 -6.92 -7.14 -9.76
CA ASP A 101 -7.72 -7.02 -10.97
C ASP A 101 -9.20 -7.26 -10.65
N LYS A 102 -10.04 -7.16 -11.68
CA LYS A 102 -11.48 -7.47 -11.60
C LYS A 102 -11.79 -8.98 -11.61
N LYS A 103 -10.85 -9.85 -11.98
CA LYS A 103 -11.09 -11.26 -12.33
C LYS A 103 -10.53 -12.27 -11.31
N SER A 104 -9.25 -12.20 -10.98
CA SER A 104 -8.56 -13.00 -9.94
C SER A 104 -8.80 -12.46 -8.52
N GLY A 105 -9.04 -11.16 -8.38
CA GLY A 105 -9.44 -10.53 -7.12
C GLY A 105 -8.31 -10.23 -6.13
N LYS A 106 -7.07 -10.69 -6.36
CA LYS A 106 -5.82 -10.24 -5.69
C LYS A 106 -4.59 -10.57 -6.55
N LEU A 107 -3.89 -9.53 -6.99
CA LEU A 107 -2.71 -9.64 -7.84
C LEU A 107 -1.41 -9.53 -7.06
N ALA A 108 -1.27 -8.48 -6.26
CA ALA A 108 -0.01 -8.14 -5.62
C ALA A 108 -0.23 -7.47 -4.27
N LYS A 109 0.79 -7.52 -3.42
CA LYS A 109 0.82 -6.85 -2.12
C LYS A 109 2.21 -6.27 -1.87
N ALA A 110 2.29 -4.97 -1.64
CA ALA A 110 3.52 -4.26 -1.32
C ALA A 110 3.43 -3.54 0.03
N ASN A 111 4.54 -3.47 0.75
CA ASN A 111 4.66 -2.59 1.91
C ASN A 111 4.85 -1.12 1.46
N TYR A 112 4.78 -0.16 2.40
CA TYR A 112 4.97 1.27 2.07
C TYR A 112 6.35 1.61 1.45
N LYS A 113 7.39 0.83 1.75
CA LYS A 113 8.73 1.05 1.19
C LYS A 113 8.79 0.67 -0.29
N GLY A 114 7.90 -0.23 -0.74
CA GLY A 114 7.89 -0.78 -2.08
C GLY A 114 8.60 -2.12 -2.19
N SER A 115 8.91 -2.75 -1.05
CA SER A 115 9.49 -4.11 -1.00
C SER A 115 8.38 -5.16 -1.08
N GLY A 116 8.56 -6.14 -1.97
CA GLY A 116 7.71 -7.32 -2.11
C GLY A 116 6.54 -7.14 -3.10
N TRP A 117 6.54 -7.91 -4.19
CA TRP A 117 5.48 -8.00 -5.18
C TRP A 117 4.82 -9.38 -5.15
N VAL A 118 4.39 -9.91 -4.00
CA VAL A 118 3.92 -11.33 -3.96
C VAL A 118 2.69 -11.54 -4.86
N ARG A 119 2.85 -12.29 -5.97
CA ARG A 119 1.74 -12.78 -6.81
C ARG A 119 0.94 -13.76 -5.95
N ASN A 120 -0.29 -13.41 -5.60
CA ASN A 120 -1.16 -14.35 -4.90
C ASN A 120 -1.78 -15.31 -5.92
N SER A 121 -0.98 -16.29 -6.37
CA SER A 121 -1.46 -17.40 -7.19
C SER A 121 -2.28 -18.35 -6.32
N ASN A 122 -3.50 -18.68 -6.74
CA ASN A 122 -4.26 -19.81 -6.18
C ASN A 122 -3.72 -21.17 -6.65
N ASP A 123 -2.68 -21.17 -7.49
CA ASP A 123 -2.02 -22.38 -7.99
C ASP A 123 -0.87 -22.78 -7.04
N LYS A 124 -1.05 -23.91 -6.35
CA LYS A 124 -0.12 -24.42 -5.32
C LYS A 124 1.17 -25.03 -5.91
N THR A 125 1.35 -25.00 -7.22
CA THR A 125 2.44 -25.69 -7.92
C THR A 125 3.47 -24.77 -8.57
N GLU A 126 3.25 -23.45 -8.56
CA GLU A 126 4.25 -22.49 -9.04
C GLU A 126 4.73 -21.60 -7.91
N ILE A 127 5.92 -21.92 -7.40
CA ILE A 127 6.71 -21.00 -6.58
C ILE A 127 7.30 -19.97 -7.55
N ASN A 128 6.50 -18.98 -7.93
CA ASN A 128 6.97 -17.78 -8.62
C ASN A 128 6.72 -16.58 -7.69
N ASP A 129 7.44 -16.62 -6.57
CA ASP A 129 7.47 -15.58 -5.55
C ASP A 129 8.22 -14.36 -6.11
N TYR A 130 7.51 -13.29 -6.43
CA TYR A 130 8.16 -11.99 -6.60
C TYR A 130 8.38 -11.38 -5.20
N ASP A 131 9.48 -11.80 -4.57
CA ASP A 131 10.09 -11.12 -3.44
C ASP A 131 11.16 -10.14 -3.98
N PHE A 132 10.90 -8.83 -3.86
CA PHE A 132 11.91 -7.81 -4.15
C PHE A 132 12.38 -7.21 -2.84
N ASN A 133 13.36 -7.91 -2.25
CA ASN A 133 14.34 -7.32 -1.33
C ASN A 133 15.50 -6.75 -2.13
#